data_AF-A0A4R3E0P0-F1
#
_entry.id   AF-A0A4R3E0P0-F1
#
_cell.length_a   1.000
_cell.length_b   1.000
_cell.length_c   1.000
_cell.angle_alpha   90.00
_cell.angle_beta   90.00
_cell.angle_gamma   90.00
#
_symmetry.space_group_name_H-M   'P 1'
#
loop_
_entity.id
_entity.type
_entity.pdbx_description
1 polymer ?
#
loop_
_entity_poly.entity_id
_entity_poly.type
_entity_poly.pdbx_seq_one_letter_code
_entity_poly.pdbx_strand_id
1 'polypeptide(L)'
;MLSQKLALGDVISGLILALLSVYIISASLHWSVLGEMGPGPGFFPIIYAAVMLPAALWLFLRGMRGPRPVAAPPEAAEDDAEADGEGGGTQAALATWLALAVTVPVMSLAGFAAGCFGLSFFVAKIVFRRPLLASLISSASIALGLYVLFQVLLDIDLPAGLIGGR
;
A
#
# COMPACT_ATOMS: atom_id res chain seq x y z
N MET A 1 -21.08 21.30 6.66
CA MET A 1 -21.10 20.44 5.45
C MET A 1 -19.85 19.57 5.33
N LEU A 2 -18.64 20.10 5.55
CA LEU A 2 -17.37 19.35 5.47
C LEU A 2 -17.34 18.09 6.38
N SER A 3 -17.77 18.23 7.63
CA SER A 3 -17.80 17.14 8.62
C SER A 3 -18.73 15.98 8.23
N GLN A 4 -19.80 16.26 7.51
CA GLN A 4 -20.73 15.24 6.99
C GLN A 4 -20.14 14.50 5.78
N LYS A 5 -19.34 15.19 4.94
CA LYS A 5 -18.62 14.58 3.82
C LYS A 5 -17.49 13.66 4.28
N LEU A 6 -16.76 14.05 5.34
CA LEU A 6 -15.72 13.23 5.97
C LEU A 6 -16.33 11.93 6.54
N ALA A 7 -17.42 12.04 7.30
CA ALA A 7 -18.13 10.87 7.82
C ALA A 7 -18.66 9.96 6.70
N LEU A 8 -19.17 10.52 5.60
CA LEU A 8 -19.59 9.74 4.43
C LEU A 8 -18.42 9.03 3.75
N GLY A 9 -17.26 9.70 3.63
CA GLY A 9 -16.04 9.12 3.07
C GLY A 9 -15.53 7.91 3.86
N ASP A 10 -15.52 8.02 5.19
CA ASP A 10 -15.14 6.92 6.10
C ASP A 10 -16.11 5.74 5.98
N VAL A 11 -17.42 6.00 5.90
CA VAL A 11 -18.45 4.96 5.72
C VAL A 11 -18.27 4.25 4.38
N ILE A 12 -18.17 4.99 3.27
CA ILE A 12 -18.04 4.39 1.93
C ILE A 12 -16.73 3.62 1.82
N SER A 13 -15.61 4.20 2.24
CA SER A 13 -14.30 3.56 2.16
C SER A 13 -14.24 2.31 3.05
N GLY A 14 -14.72 2.42 4.30
CA GLY A 14 -14.79 1.29 5.22
C GLY A 14 -15.66 0.15 4.69
N LEU A 15 -16.81 0.46 4.08
CA LEU A 15 -17.69 -0.54 3.47
C LEU A 15 -17.04 -1.23 2.27
N ILE A 16 -16.46 -0.47 1.34
CA ILE A 16 -15.78 -1.03 0.15
C ILE A 16 -14.61 -1.91 0.58
N LEU A 17 -13.78 -1.45 1.51
CA LEU A 17 -12.63 -2.20 2.01
C LEU A 17 -13.06 -3.47 2.76
N ALA A 18 -14.16 -3.43 3.52
CA ALA A 18 -14.71 -4.62 4.18
C ALA A 18 -15.22 -5.65 3.17
N LEU A 19 -15.97 -5.21 2.15
CA LEU A 19 -16.43 -6.08 1.07
C LEU A 19 -15.26 -6.69 0.28
N LEU A 20 -14.24 -5.89 -0.02
CA LEU A 20 -13.02 -6.36 -0.68
C LEU A 20 -12.30 -7.40 0.19
N SER A 21 -12.20 -7.18 1.51
CA SER A 21 -11.59 -8.16 2.42
C SER A 21 -12.36 -9.48 2.45
N VAL A 22 -13.70 -9.42 2.51
CA VAL A 22 -14.57 -10.62 2.45
C VAL A 22 -14.39 -11.36 1.13
N TYR A 23 -14.31 -10.62 0.01
CA TYR A 23 -14.04 -11.21 -1.30
C TYR A 23 -12.69 -11.92 -1.33
N ILE A 24 -11.61 -11.28 -0.86
CA ILE A 24 -10.27 -11.87 -0.83
C ILE A 24 -10.28 -13.16 0.01
N ILE A 25 -10.89 -13.15 1.19
CA ILE A 25 -11.04 -14.35 2.02
C ILE A 25 -11.78 -15.42 1.25
N SER A 26 -12.96 -15.12 0.71
CA SER A 26 -13.77 -16.07 -0.05
C SER A 26 -13.03 -16.69 -1.23
N ALA A 27 -12.27 -15.90 -1.98
CA ALA A 27 -11.47 -16.36 -3.11
C ALA A 27 -10.28 -17.22 -2.65
N SER A 28 -9.73 -16.95 -1.46
CA SER A 28 -8.52 -17.63 -0.97
C SER A 28 -8.82 -18.88 -0.13
N LEU A 29 -10.08 -19.11 0.26
CA LEU A 29 -10.47 -20.24 1.11
C LEU A 29 -10.11 -21.62 0.52
N HIS A 30 -10.04 -21.71 -0.81
CA HIS A 30 -9.72 -22.96 -1.51
C HIS A 30 -8.22 -23.12 -1.82
N TRP A 31 -7.38 -22.15 -1.41
CA TRP A 31 -5.94 -22.20 -1.59
C TRP A 31 -5.25 -22.78 -0.35
N SER A 32 -4.18 -23.54 -0.55
CA SER A 32 -3.37 -24.03 0.57
C SER A 32 -2.68 -22.85 1.27
N VAL A 33 -2.78 -22.81 2.59
CA VAL A 33 -2.16 -21.77 3.43
C VAL A 33 -0.73 -22.13 3.77
N LEU A 34 -0.48 -23.37 4.17
CA LEU A 34 0.86 -23.95 4.34
C LEU A 34 0.94 -25.22 3.48
N GLY A 35 2.03 -25.37 2.74
CA GLY A 35 2.41 -26.58 2.04
C GLY A 35 3.72 -27.16 2.57
N GLU A 36 4.16 -28.27 2.00
CA GLU A 36 5.37 -28.99 2.42
C GLU A 36 6.67 -28.18 2.26
N MET A 37 6.67 -27.23 1.31
CA MET A 37 7.81 -26.36 1.00
C MET A 37 7.68 -24.94 1.59
N GLY A 38 6.69 -24.69 2.46
CA GLY A 38 6.48 -23.38 3.09
C GLY A 38 5.11 -22.75 2.83
N PRO A 39 4.97 -21.41 2.89
CA PRO A 39 3.67 -20.75 2.74
C PRO A 39 3.08 -20.96 1.35
N GLY A 40 1.83 -21.43 1.31
CA GLY A 40 1.09 -21.63 0.07
C GLY A 40 0.45 -20.34 -0.47
N PRO A 41 -0.18 -20.39 -1.65
CA PRO A 41 -0.76 -19.22 -2.30
C PRO A 41 -1.86 -18.53 -1.47
N GLY A 42 -2.51 -19.25 -0.55
CA GLY A 42 -3.51 -18.69 0.37
C GLY A 42 -2.92 -17.90 1.53
N PHE A 43 -1.63 -18.05 1.83
CA PHE A 43 -0.99 -17.46 3.01
C PHE A 43 -1.09 -15.93 3.05
N PHE A 44 -0.56 -15.27 2.02
CA PHE A 44 -0.53 -13.79 1.97
C PHE A 44 -1.92 -13.17 1.88
N PRO A 45 -2.82 -13.60 0.98
CA PRO A 45 -4.16 -13.02 0.87
C PRO A 45 -4.96 -13.13 2.16
N ILE A 46 -4.89 -14.28 2.86
CA ILE A 46 -5.65 -14.49 4.10
C ILE A 46 -5.13 -13.59 5.21
N ILE A 47 -3.81 -13.51 5.43
CA ILE A 47 -3.24 -12.62 6.45
C ILE A 47 -3.57 -11.17 6.14
N TYR A 48 -3.41 -10.75 4.89
CA TYR A 48 -3.72 -9.40 4.45
C TYR A 48 -5.19 -9.05 4.73
N ALA A 49 -6.12 -9.89 4.30
CA ALA A 49 -7.55 -9.66 4.51
C ALA A 49 -7.96 -9.76 5.99
N ALA A 50 -7.29 -10.61 6.79
CA ALA A 50 -7.53 -10.74 8.23
C ALA A 50 -7.17 -9.47 9.01
N VAL A 51 -6.17 -8.70 8.55
CA VAL A 51 -5.83 -7.39 9.13
C VAL A 51 -6.70 -6.27 8.55
N MET A 52 -6.94 -6.31 7.24
CA MET A 52 -7.71 -5.30 6.52
C MET A 52 -9.18 -5.27 6.97
N LEU A 53 -9.82 -6.42 7.16
CA LEU A 53 -11.23 -6.51 7.54
C LEU A 53 -11.57 -5.79 8.86
N PRO A 54 -10.89 -6.06 10.00
CA PRO A 54 -11.18 -5.35 11.25
C PRO A 54 -10.88 -3.85 11.15
N ALA A 55 -9.82 -3.45 10.44
CA ALA A 55 -9.52 -2.04 10.21
C ALA A 55 -10.61 -1.33 9.38
N ALA A 56 -11.12 -1.99 8.34
CA ALA A 56 -12.20 -1.49 7.50
C ALA A 56 -13.53 -1.38 8.26
N LEU A 57 -13.87 -2.40 9.06
CA LEU A 57 -15.04 -2.36 9.94
C LEU A 57 -14.93 -1.27 10.99
N TRP A 58 -13.75 -1.09 11.58
CA TRP A 58 -13.50 0.01 12.53
C TRP A 58 -13.73 1.38 11.88
N LEU A 59 -13.20 1.59 10.67
CA LEU A 59 -13.40 2.83 9.91
C LEU A 59 -14.89 3.06 9.59
N PHE A 60 -15.58 2.03 9.12
CA PHE A 60 -17.01 2.08 8.82
C PHE A 60 -17.85 2.45 10.07
N LEU A 61 -17.63 1.76 11.18
CA LEU A 61 -18.34 1.99 12.44
C LEU A 61 -18.03 3.38 13.02
N ARG A 62 -16.79 3.86 12.87
CA ARG A 62 -16.39 5.22 13.28
C ARG A 62 -17.12 6.26 12.44
N GLY A 63 -17.20 6.09 11.12
CA GLY A 63 -17.93 7.01 10.23
C GLY A 63 -19.44 7.06 10.54
N MET A 64 -20.05 5.93 10.90
CA MET A 64 -21.47 5.86 11.30
C MET A 64 -21.78 6.56 12.63
N ARG A 65 -20.81 6.63 13.55
CA ARG A 65 -21.01 7.21 14.90
C ARG A 65 -21.03 8.75 14.92
N GLY A 66 -20.95 9.39 13.75
CA GLY A 66 -20.98 10.85 13.60
C GLY A 66 -19.70 11.55 14.09
N PRO A 67 -19.55 12.85 13.82
CA PRO A 67 -18.35 13.60 14.17
C PRO A 67 -18.20 13.67 15.70
N ARG A 68 -17.26 12.91 16.26
CA ARG A 68 -16.80 13.12 17.63
C ARG A 68 -15.85 14.33 17.64
N PRO A 69 -15.85 15.19 18.65
CA PRO A 69 -14.79 16.19 18.81
C PRO A 69 -13.47 15.45 18.75
N VAL A 70 -12.57 15.89 17.86
CA VAL A 70 -11.20 15.38 17.82
C VAL A 70 -10.60 15.73 19.17
N ALA A 71 -10.52 14.75 20.07
CA ALA A 71 -9.55 14.82 21.15
C ALA A 71 -8.19 14.91 20.44
N ALA A 72 -7.46 15.98 20.72
CA ALA A 72 -6.15 16.24 20.14
C ALA A 72 -5.32 14.94 20.14
N PRO A 73 -4.73 14.54 18.99
CA PRO A 73 -3.87 13.37 18.97
C PRO A 73 -2.77 13.53 20.02
N PRO A 74 -2.46 12.48 20.82
CA PRO A 74 -1.20 12.48 21.55
C PRO A 74 -0.10 12.50 20.50
N GLU A 75 0.83 13.46 20.63
CA GLU A 75 2.00 13.60 19.78
C GLU A 75 2.71 12.25 19.64
N ALA A 76 2.55 11.63 18.47
CA ALA A 76 3.28 10.45 18.06
C ALA A 76 4.02 10.83 16.78
N ALA A 77 5.28 11.23 16.99
CA ALA A 77 6.41 11.19 16.05
C ALA A 77 6.09 11.51 14.58
N GLU A 78 6.33 12.77 14.22
CA GLU A 78 7.04 13.22 13.00
C GLU A 78 7.12 12.21 11.84
N ASP A 79 6.26 12.38 10.82
CA ASP A 79 6.74 12.78 9.49
C ASP A 79 5.53 13.19 8.61
N ASP A 80 5.35 14.50 8.47
CA ASP A 80 4.41 15.25 7.60
C ASP A 80 3.50 14.44 6.66
N ALA A 81 2.26 14.22 7.11
CA ALA A 81 1.14 13.78 6.29
C ALA A 81 0.03 14.84 6.24
N GLU A 82 0.38 16.12 6.35
CA GLU A 82 -0.52 17.22 5.98
C GLU A 82 -0.48 17.37 4.45
N ALA A 83 -1.20 16.48 3.76
CA ALA A 83 -1.66 16.72 2.40
C ALA A 83 -2.79 17.77 2.46
N ASP A 84 -2.39 19.00 2.75
CA ASP A 84 -3.30 20.11 3.00
C ASP A 84 -3.84 20.66 1.66
N GLY A 85 -5.16 20.67 1.53
CA GLY A 85 -5.90 21.24 0.41
C GLY A 85 -6.98 20.31 -0.14
N GLU A 86 -8.24 20.76 -0.07
CA GLU A 86 -9.49 20.11 -0.55
C GLU A 86 -9.49 19.65 -2.04
N GLY A 87 -8.40 19.82 -2.79
CA GLY A 87 -8.20 19.30 -4.15
C GLY A 87 -6.87 18.57 -4.42
N GLY A 88 -5.92 18.55 -3.47
CA GLY A 88 -4.59 17.96 -3.68
C GLY A 88 -4.52 16.45 -3.40
N GLY A 89 -5.24 15.98 -2.38
CA GLY A 89 -5.19 14.58 -1.95
C GLY A 89 -5.75 13.60 -2.98
N THR A 90 -6.81 13.98 -3.71
CA THR A 90 -7.41 13.12 -4.75
C THR A 90 -6.48 12.97 -5.96
N GLN A 91 -5.83 14.06 -6.39
CA GLN A 91 -4.85 14.02 -7.47
C GLN A 91 -3.63 13.18 -7.08
N ALA A 92 -3.13 13.35 -5.85
CA ALA A 92 -2.03 12.56 -5.30
C ALA A 92 -2.37 11.06 -5.23
N ALA A 93 -3.58 10.73 -4.78
CA ALA A 93 -4.08 9.35 -4.77
C ALA A 93 -4.18 8.77 -6.19
N LEU A 94 -4.77 9.51 -7.13
CA LEU A 94 -4.91 9.07 -8.52
C LEU A 94 -3.53 8.87 -9.19
N ALA A 95 -2.59 9.77 -8.92
CA ALA A 95 -1.21 9.66 -9.40
C ALA A 95 -0.49 8.44 -8.81
N THR A 96 -0.74 8.11 -7.54
CA THR A 96 -0.20 6.90 -6.91
C THR A 96 -0.78 5.64 -7.56
N TRP A 97 -2.09 5.60 -7.82
CA TRP A 97 -2.72 4.50 -8.54
C TRP A 97 -2.16 4.33 -9.95
N LEU A 98 -1.98 5.42 -10.68
CA LEU A 98 -1.36 5.39 -12.01
C LEU A 98 0.08 4.90 -11.95
N ALA A 99 0.88 5.38 -10.98
CA ALA A 99 2.25 4.94 -10.78
C ALA A 99 2.32 3.43 -10.47
N LEU A 100 1.43 2.92 -9.63
CA LEU A 100 1.30 1.48 -9.36
C LEU A 100 1.01 0.69 -10.65
N ALA A 101 0.04 1.15 -11.46
CA ALA A 101 -0.31 0.50 -12.72
C ALA A 101 0.85 0.49 -13.72
N VAL A 102 1.57 1.61 -13.84
CA VAL A 102 2.74 1.76 -14.74
C VAL A 102 3.95 0.95 -14.24
N THR A 103 4.06 0.71 -12.94
CA THR A 103 5.20 -0.05 -12.38
C THR A 103 5.21 -1.50 -12.88
N VAL A 104 4.05 -2.10 -13.14
CA VAL A 104 3.95 -3.48 -13.64
C VAL A 104 4.70 -3.69 -14.97
N PRO A 105 4.39 -2.96 -16.06
CA PRO A 105 5.16 -3.09 -17.30
C PRO A 105 6.62 -2.62 -17.15
N VAL A 106 6.89 -1.64 -16.28
CA VAL A 106 8.27 -1.21 -16.00
C VAL A 106 9.10 -2.32 -15.36
N MET A 107 8.53 -3.10 -14.43
CA MET A 107 9.22 -4.24 -13.84
C MET A 107 9.53 -5.32 -14.87
N SER A 108 8.66 -5.54 -15.86
CA SER A 108 8.93 -6.47 -16.95
C SER A 108 10.08 -6.00 -17.85
N LEU A 109 10.20 -4.70 -18.09
CA LEU A 109 11.25 -4.12 -18.96
C LEU A 109 12.58 -3.90 -18.22
N ALA A 110 12.54 -3.24 -17.07
CA ALA A 110 13.70 -2.74 -16.35
C ALA A 110 14.08 -3.58 -15.12
N GLY A 111 13.24 -4.54 -14.75
CA GLY A 111 13.47 -5.42 -13.61
C GLY A 111 12.83 -4.92 -12.32
N PHE A 112 12.73 -5.82 -11.35
CA PHE A 112 12.10 -5.62 -10.06
C PHE A 112 12.74 -4.47 -9.27
N ALA A 113 14.07 -4.45 -9.15
CA ALA A 113 14.78 -3.44 -8.37
C ALA A 113 14.53 -2.03 -8.92
N ALA A 114 14.61 -1.86 -10.24
CA ALA A 114 14.36 -0.57 -10.90
C ALA A 114 12.89 -0.14 -10.78
N GLY A 115 11.94 -1.07 -10.94
CA GLY A 115 10.51 -0.80 -10.76
C GLY A 115 10.17 -0.39 -9.33
N CYS A 116 10.65 -1.15 -8.34
CA CYS A 116 10.47 -0.82 -6.92
C CYS A 116 11.09 0.54 -6.56
N PHE A 117 12.35 0.76 -6.98
CA PHE A 117 13.01 2.04 -6.75
C PHE A 117 12.23 3.19 -7.37
N GLY A 118 11.84 3.08 -8.64
CA GLY A 118 11.10 4.11 -9.37
C GLY A 118 9.75 4.44 -8.71
N LEU A 119 8.99 3.42 -8.30
CA LEU A 119 7.73 3.59 -7.59
C LEU A 119 7.92 4.27 -6.24
N SER A 120 8.82 3.74 -5.40
CA SER A 120 9.09 4.29 -4.07
C SER A 120 9.63 5.72 -4.16
N PHE A 121 10.51 5.99 -5.12
CA PHE A 121 11.05 7.33 -5.37
C PHE A 121 9.96 8.30 -5.83
N PHE A 122 9.10 7.88 -6.78
CA PHE A 122 7.97 8.68 -7.23
C PHE A 122 7.05 9.05 -6.07
N VAL A 123 6.68 8.07 -5.24
CA VAL A 123 5.82 8.32 -4.08
C VAL A 123 6.50 9.26 -3.08
N ALA A 124 7.75 8.98 -2.69
CA ALA A 124 8.46 9.82 -1.73
C ALA A 124 8.66 11.26 -2.26
N LYS A 125 9.07 11.41 -3.52
CA LYS A 125 9.48 12.71 -4.07
C LYS A 125 8.33 13.52 -4.66
N ILE A 126 7.41 12.88 -5.38
CA ILE A 126 6.35 13.58 -6.13
C ILE A 126 5.08 13.66 -5.29
N VAL A 127 4.69 12.55 -4.65
CA VAL A 127 3.46 12.50 -3.83
C VAL A 127 3.69 13.17 -2.48
N PHE A 128 4.72 12.76 -1.74
CA PHE A 128 5.03 13.31 -0.42
C PHE A 128 5.99 14.51 -0.42
N ARG A 129 6.47 14.94 -1.60
CA ARG A 129 7.33 16.13 -1.77
C ARG A 129 8.59 16.16 -0.88
N ARG A 130 9.10 14.99 -0.47
CA ARG A 130 10.28 14.85 0.40
C ARG A 130 11.56 15.42 -0.25
N PRO A 131 12.58 15.77 0.55
CA PRO A 131 13.85 16.24 -0.01
C PRO A 131 14.51 15.13 -0.83
N LEU A 132 15.17 15.51 -1.93
CA LEU A 132 15.70 14.55 -2.92
C LEU A 132 16.58 13.46 -2.29
N LEU A 133 17.43 13.85 -1.34
CA LEU A 133 18.33 12.92 -0.65
C LEU A 133 17.55 11.89 0.18
N ALA A 134 16.52 12.32 0.93
CA ALA A 134 15.69 11.40 1.69
C ALA A 134 14.88 10.47 0.77
N SER A 135 14.36 10.98 -0.35
CA SER A 135 13.67 10.16 -1.35
C SER A 135 14.60 9.12 -1.99
N LEU A 136 15.83 9.51 -2.35
CA LEU A 136 16.83 8.60 -2.93
C LEU A 136 17.22 7.51 -1.94
N ILE A 137 17.57 7.89 -0.70
CA ILE A 137 18.00 6.93 0.33
C ILE A 137 16.86 5.98 0.69
N SER A 138 15.65 6.49 0.94
CA SER A 138 14.52 5.64 1.31
C SER A 138 14.11 4.69 0.19
N SER A 139 14.00 5.17 -1.06
CA SER A 139 13.67 4.33 -2.21
C SER A 139 14.74 3.26 -2.50
N ALA A 140 16.03 3.62 -2.43
CA ALA A 140 17.12 2.66 -2.56
C ALA A 140 17.09 1.61 -1.44
N SER A 141 16.84 2.03 -0.20
CA SER A 141 16.77 1.13 0.95
C SER A 141 15.59 0.16 0.84
N ILE A 142 14.41 0.63 0.40
CA ILE A 142 13.22 -0.20 0.19
C ILE A 142 13.48 -1.21 -0.94
N ALA A 143 13.97 -0.75 -2.10
CA ALA A 143 14.24 -1.62 -3.23
C ALA A 143 15.29 -2.69 -2.89
N LEU A 144 16.37 -2.30 -2.20
CA LEU A 144 17.41 -3.22 -1.76
C LEU A 144 16.89 -4.21 -0.70
N GLY A 145 16.15 -3.73 0.29
CA GLY A 145 15.58 -4.56 1.35
C GLY A 145 14.64 -5.62 0.80
N LEU A 146 13.76 -5.25 -0.14
CA LEU A 146 12.87 -6.21 -0.80
C LEU A 146 13.64 -7.18 -1.70
N TYR A 147 14.66 -6.72 -2.43
CA TYR A 147 15.50 -7.60 -3.24
C TYR A 147 16.22 -8.64 -2.37
N VAL A 148 16.82 -8.22 -1.26
CA VAL A 148 17.48 -9.14 -0.31
C VAL A 148 16.46 -10.11 0.30
N LEU A 149 15.31 -9.61 0.74
CA LEU A 149 14.27 -10.45 1.32
C LEU A 149 13.79 -11.53 0.34
N PHE A 150 13.45 -11.15 -0.89
CA PHE A 150 12.87 -12.09 -1.85
C PHE A 150 13.91 -12.95 -2.55
N GLN A 151 14.99 -12.36 -3.08
CA GLN A 151 15.98 -13.11 -3.85
C GLN A 151 16.95 -13.89 -2.96
N VAL A 152 17.41 -13.30 -1.85
CA VAL A 152 18.47 -13.92 -1.01
C VAL A 152 17.90 -14.73 0.13
N LEU A 153 16.86 -14.23 0.79
CA LEU A 153 16.31 -14.87 1.99
C LEU A 153 15.22 -15.89 1.67
N LEU A 154 14.40 -15.62 0.64
CA LEU A 154 13.29 -16.47 0.22
C LEU A 154 13.57 -17.27 -1.06
N ASP A 155 14.71 -17.03 -1.73
CA ASP A 155 15.13 -17.71 -2.97
C ASP A 155 14.06 -17.68 -4.08
N ILE A 156 13.37 -16.54 -4.21
CA ILE A 156 12.34 -16.31 -5.23
C ILE A 156 12.96 -15.56 -6.39
N ASP A 157 12.80 -16.11 -7.61
CA ASP A 157 13.21 -15.45 -8.84
C ASP A 157 12.43 -14.17 -9.09
N LEU A 158 13.13 -13.04 -9.07
CA LEU A 158 12.57 -11.73 -9.39
C LEU A 158 12.80 -11.37 -10.86
N PRO A 159 11.89 -10.58 -11.47
CA PRO A 159 12.10 -10.06 -12.81
C PRO A 159 13.43 -9.31 -12.92
N ALA A 160 14.40 -9.84 -13.67
CA ALA A 160 15.66 -9.13 -13.95
C ALA A 160 15.50 -7.99 -14.97
N GLY A 161 14.38 -7.99 -15.69
CA GLY A 161 14.13 -7.10 -16.83
C GLY A 161 14.94 -7.49 -18.06
N LEU A 162 14.67 -6.84 -19.18
CA LEU A 162 15.38 -7.02 -20.44
C LEU A 162 16.83 -6.50 -20.37
N ILE A 163 17.12 -5.58 -19.45
CA ILE A 163 18.40 -4.88 -19.35
C ILE A 163 19.37 -5.59 -18.39
N GLY A 164 18.87 -6.45 -17.49
CA GLY A 164 19.66 -7.15 -16.46
C GLY A 164 19.92 -8.63 -16.73
N GLY A 165 19.73 -9.10 -17.97
CA GLY A 165 19.69 -10.52 -18.30
C GLY A 165 20.90 -11.35 -17.85
N ARG A 166 20.69 -12.18 -16.83
CA ARG A 166 20.83 -13.64 -16.87
C ARG A 166 19.73 -14.27 -16.02
#